data_AF-A0AB34J5R8-F1
#
_entry.id   AF-A0AB34J5R8-F1
#
_cell.length_a   1.000
_cell.length_b   1.000
_cell.length_c   1.000
_cell.angle_alpha   90.00
_cell.angle_beta   90.00
_cell.angle_gamma   90.00
#
_symmetry.space_group_name_H-M   'P 1'
#
loop_
_entity.id
_entity.type
_entity.pdbx_description
1 polymer ?
#
loop_
_entity_poly.entity_id
_entity_poly.type
_entity_poly.pdbx_seq_one_letter_code
_entity_poly.pdbx_strand_id
1 'polypeptide(L)'
;MAAWLCLCAAATAASPPDPPAACPSDDPQPSIRIDGQPLPPAPSSPHSLPDRSVRLRQIHSELQLTYVHSFLSAEELHELVALADARGGWASSPLKDQREGEARNVRGAAEDERRNSSSCPMLWPVAYAARRAELAHKPGLLRELDLTTRLSNRVVSLFTSTGLPITSAHIEPLQLLRYQPTERFGPHHDYHATGKSSVQGEQRAFTFLLFGSTLPPEAGGETHFPWLNLSVSPQLGDGLVWANVDSEGEPNPRSLHEGRPPTHGEKIAINVWVTDRAFDLGNGMDNAIRSG
;
A
#
# COMPACT_ATOMS: atom_id res chain seq x y z
N MET A 1 9.43 -17.90 -3.76
CA MET A 1 9.83 -16.49 -3.99
C MET A 1 10.98 -16.13 -3.07
N ALA A 2 12.00 -15.43 -3.55
CA ALA A 2 13.11 -14.96 -2.71
C ALA A 2 12.58 -13.96 -1.67
N ALA A 3 13.01 -14.09 -0.41
CA ALA A 3 12.64 -13.17 0.66
C ALA A 3 12.96 -11.73 0.25
N TRP A 4 12.01 -10.82 0.46
CA TRP A 4 12.01 -9.44 -0.03
C TRP A 4 13.15 -8.56 0.52
N LEU A 5 14.02 -9.10 1.40
CA LEU A 5 15.08 -8.35 2.06
C LEU A 5 16.37 -9.17 2.21
N CYS A 6 17.35 -8.88 1.34
CA CYS A 6 18.77 -9.10 1.62
C CYS A 6 19.58 -7.78 1.64
N LEU A 7 18.95 -6.66 2.02
CA LEU A 7 19.63 -5.34 2.13
C LEU A 7 19.75 -4.80 3.55
N CYS A 8 19.31 -5.53 4.58
CA CYS A 8 19.58 -5.16 5.98
C CYS A 8 20.86 -5.79 6.56
N ALA A 9 21.55 -6.66 5.82
CA ALA A 9 22.74 -7.37 6.31
C ALA A 9 24.05 -6.77 5.77
N ALA A 10 24.37 -5.56 6.20
CA ALA A 10 25.74 -5.05 6.19
C ALA A 10 26.04 -4.28 7.48
N ALA A 11 25.85 -4.94 8.61
CA ALA A 11 26.56 -4.61 9.84
C ALA A 11 27.18 -5.91 10.34
N THR A 12 28.47 -6.09 10.03
CA THR A 12 29.29 -7.18 10.56
C THR A 12 29.21 -7.19 12.08
N ALA A 13 29.05 -8.37 12.66
CA ALA A 13 29.06 -8.59 14.10
C ALA A 13 30.34 -8.01 14.73
N ALA A 14 30.18 -6.89 15.44
CA ALA A 14 31.11 -6.40 16.45
C ALA A 14 30.30 -6.11 17.70
N SER A 15 30.89 -6.38 18.87
CA SER A 15 30.33 -6.22 20.22
C SER A 15 29.43 -4.98 20.38
N PRO A 16 28.39 -5.02 21.24
CA PRO A 16 27.40 -3.94 21.31
C PRO A 16 28.11 -2.63 21.70
N PRO A 17 28.12 -1.62 20.81
CA PRO A 17 28.46 -0.27 21.24
C PRO A 17 27.28 0.29 22.03
N ASP A 18 27.56 1.27 22.89
CA ASP A 18 26.54 2.06 23.59
C ASP A 18 25.40 2.46 22.64
N PRO A 19 24.14 2.56 23.12
CA PRO A 19 23.03 2.96 22.25
C PRO A 19 23.41 4.27 21.55
N PRO A 20 23.43 4.31 20.21
CA PRO A 20 23.77 5.53 19.50
C PRO A 20 22.76 6.59 19.91
N ALA A 21 23.28 7.75 20.33
CA ALA A 21 22.46 8.92 20.60
C ALA A 21 21.53 9.13 19.40
N ALA A 22 20.23 9.26 19.68
CA ALA A 22 19.23 9.50 18.66
C ALA A 22 19.68 10.67 17.78
N CYS A 23 19.95 10.43 16.50
CA CYS A 23 20.09 11.50 15.54
C CYS A 23 18.72 12.22 15.51
N PRO A 24 18.65 13.50 15.90
CA PRO A 24 17.40 14.24 15.78
C PRO A 24 17.17 14.47 14.29
N SER A 25 16.35 13.62 13.67
CA SER A 25 15.72 13.99 12.41
C SER A 25 14.56 14.91 12.75
N ASP A 26 14.63 16.18 12.35
CA ASP A 26 13.53 17.15 12.49
C ASP A 26 12.29 16.81 11.62
N ASP A 27 12.37 15.73 10.81
CA ASP A 27 11.23 15.21 10.06
C ASP A 27 10.22 14.55 11.00
N PRO A 28 8.92 14.91 10.95
CA PRO A 28 7.88 14.24 11.72
C PRO A 28 7.87 12.74 11.38
N GLN A 29 8.18 11.91 12.37
CA GLN A 29 8.18 10.45 12.24
C GLN A 29 6.77 9.90 12.49
N PRO A 30 6.38 8.83 11.78
CA PRO A 30 5.13 8.14 12.08
C PRO A 30 5.12 7.59 13.51
N SER A 31 3.95 7.60 14.13
CA SER A 31 3.75 6.80 15.34
C SER A 31 3.56 5.34 14.93
N ILE A 32 4.51 4.49 15.31
CA ILE A 32 4.42 3.04 15.15
C ILE A 32 4.35 2.44 16.55
N ARG A 33 3.34 1.60 16.80
CA ARG A 33 3.17 0.92 18.09
C ARG A 33 3.08 -0.58 17.88
N ILE A 34 3.78 -1.34 18.72
CA ILE A 34 3.69 -2.80 18.82
C ILE A 34 3.43 -3.12 20.28
N ASP A 35 2.39 -3.92 20.56
CA ASP A 35 1.98 -4.21 21.94
C ASP A 35 1.68 -2.96 22.78
N GLY A 36 1.15 -1.94 22.11
CA GLY A 36 0.87 -0.63 22.70
C GLY A 36 2.11 0.24 22.98
N GLN A 37 3.33 -0.30 22.80
CA GLN A 37 4.58 0.41 23.03
C GLN A 37 5.07 1.10 21.75
N PRO A 38 5.58 2.34 21.84
CA PRO A 38 6.14 3.03 20.68
C PRO A 38 7.41 2.33 20.21
N LEU A 39 7.52 2.08 18.90
CA LEU A 39 8.73 1.55 18.29
C LEU A 39 9.70 2.70 17.99
N PRO A 40 10.88 2.77 18.65
CA PRO A 40 11.81 3.89 18.49
C PRO A 40 12.32 3.99 17.05
N PRO A 41 12.54 5.22 16.54
CA PRO A 41 13.02 5.41 15.17
C PRO A 41 14.34 4.67 14.97
N ALA A 42 14.42 3.88 13.90
CA ALA A 42 15.65 3.18 13.54
C ALA A 42 16.57 4.14 12.76
N PRO A 43 17.90 4.05 12.94
CA PRO A 43 18.82 4.67 12.00
C PRO A 43 18.57 4.07 10.62
N SER A 44 18.37 4.92 9.61
CA SER A 44 18.15 4.47 8.23
C SER A 44 18.99 5.29 7.27
N SER A 45 19.71 4.58 6.40
CA SER A 45 20.44 5.19 5.30
C SER A 45 19.47 5.56 4.17
N PRO A 46 19.67 6.70 3.50
CA PRO A 46 18.94 7.02 2.28
C PRO A 46 19.18 5.95 1.22
N HIS A 47 18.10 5.52 0.57
CA HIS A 47 18.08 4.60 -0.54
C HIS A 47 17.70 5.39 -1.80
N SER A 48 18.56 5.35 -2.82
CA SER A 48 18.38 6.16 -4.03
C SER A 48 17.52 5.45 -5.05
N LEU A 49 16.39 6.08 -5.41
CA LEU A 49 15.60 5.76 -6.60
C LEU A 49 15.93 6.76 -7.72
N PRO A 50 15.60 6.47 -9.00
CA PRO A 50 15.96 7.35 -10.11
C PRO A 50 15.46 8.80 -9.98
N ASP A 51 14.31 9.01 -9.34
CA ASP A 51 13.65 10.32 -9.23
C ASP A 51 13.59 10.88 -7.81
N ARG A 52 13.96 10.10 -6.77
CA ARG A 52 13.96 10.55 -5.37
C ARG A 52 14.80 9.65 -4.46
N SER A 53 15.06 10.11 -3.23
CA SER A 53 15.61 9.27 -2.17
C SER A 53 14.51 8.88 -1.17
N VAL A 54 14.52 7.63 -0.71
CA VAL A 54 13.59 7.07 0.27
C VAL A 54 14.39 6.47 1.44
N ARG A 55 13.75 6.21 2.58
CA ARG A 55 14.38 5.45 3.68
C ARG A 55 13.54 4.24 4.04
N LEU A 56 14.16 3.08 4.16
CA LEU A 56 13.48 1.83 4.49
C LEU A 56 13.71 1.47 5.95
N ARG A 57 12.64 1.06 6.65
CA ARG A 57 12.69 0.58 8.03
C ARG A 57 11.87 -0.70 8.14
N GLN A 58 12.55 -1.83 8.32
CA GLN A 58 11.86 -3.09 8.58
C GLN A 58 11.16 -3.02 9.95
N ILE A 59 9.85 -3.22 9.95
CA ILE A 59 9.03 -3.22 11.18
C ILE A 59 8.84 -4.64 11.68
N HIS A 60 8.58 -5.59 10.78
CA HIS A 60 8.34 -6.99 11.13
C HIS A 60 8.91 -7.94 10.09
N SER A 61 9.78 -8.86 10.50
CA SER A 61 10.49 -9.77 9.58
C SER A 61 9.60 -10.85 8.98
N GLU A 62 8.77 -11.54 9.77
CA GLU A 62 7.95 -12.66 9.25
C GLU A 62 6.88 -12.22 8.24
N LEU A 63 6.16 -11.12 8.52
CA LEU A 63 5.25 -10.49 7.58
C LEU A 63 5.98 -9.77 6.42
N GLN A 64 7.30 -9.59 6.53
CA GLN A 64 8.08 -8.74 5.63
C GLN A 64 7.53 -7.31 5.56
N LEU A 65 7.04 -6.80 6.70
CA LEU A 65 6.47 -5.46 6.82
C LEU A 65 7.60 -4.42 6.93
N THR A 66 7.66 -3.51 5.96
CA THR A 66 8.64 -2.42 5.89
C THR A 66 7.93 -1.08 5.76
N TYR A 67 8.36 -0.12 6.57
CA TYR A 67 8.01 1.27 6.42
C TYR A 67 8.90 1.94 5.37
N VAL A 68 8.30 2.69 4.46
CA VAL A 68 8.99 3.44 3.40
C VAL A 68 8.76 4.93 3.62
N HIS A 69 9.80 5.66 3.98
CA HIS A 69 9.72 7.10 4.19
C HIS A 69 9.91 7.85 2.88
N SER A 70 9.15 8.94 2.73
CA SER A 70 9.30 9.92 1.66
C SER A 70 9.26 9.27 0.29
N PHE A 71 8.22 8.48 -0.01
CA PHE A 71 8.01 7.81 -1.30
C PHE A 71 7.12 8.61 -2.28
N LEU A 72 6.16 9.37 -1.76
CA LEU A 72 5.22 10.21 -2.51
C LEU A 72 5.42 11.68 -2.12
N SER A 73 5.30 12.62 -3.05
CA SER A 73 5.32 14.06 -2.72
C SER A 73 3.90 14.56 -2.43
N ALA A 74 3.78 15.64 -1.66
CA ALA A 74 2.48 16.27 -1.39
C ALA A 74 1.83 16.78 -2.69
N GLU A 75 2.64 17.31 -3.61
CA GLU A 75 2.20 17.82 -4.91
C GLU A 75 1.63 16.70 -5.79
N GLU A 76 2.34 15.55 -5.87
CA GLU A 76 1.88 14.39 -6.64
C GLU A 76 0.54 13.86 -6.10
N LEU A 77 0.40 13.81 -4.78
CA LEU A 77 -0.86 13.40 -4.16
C LEU A 77 -1.99 14.40 -4.44
N HIS A 78 -1.76 15.68 -4.18
CA HIS A 78 -2.78 16.72 -4.38
C HIS A 78 -3.27 16.72 -5.83
N GLU A 79 -2.37 16.53 -6.79
CA GLU A 79 -2.73 16.44 -8.20
C GLU A 79 -3.58 15.19 -8.48
N LEU A 80 -3.22 14.01 -7.96
CA LEU A 80 -4.03 12.79 -8.11
C LEU A 80 -5.44 12.94 -7.52
N VAL A 81 -5.55 13.52 -6.32
CA VAL A 81 -6.84 13.77 -5.66
C VAL A 81 -7.68 14.76 -6.46
N ALA A 82 -7.08 15.86 -6.92
CA ALA A 82 -7.76 16.87 -7.74
C ALA A 82 -8.27 16.29 -9.08
N LEU A 83 -7.48 15.42 -9.72
CA LEU A 83 -7.87 14.73 -10.94
C LEU A 83 -9.04 13.76 -10.70
N ALA A 84 -9.00 13.00 -9.60
CA ALA A 84 -10.08 12.11 -9.19
C ALA A 84 -11.39 12.88 -8.90
N ASP A 85 -11.30 13.98 -8.15
CA ASP A 85 -12.44 14.85 -7.85
C ASP A 85 -13.02 15.48 -9.12
N ALA A 86 -12.17 16.03 -10.01
CA ALA A 86 -12.60 16.70 -11.23
C ALA A 86 -13.36 15.79 -12.20
N ARG A 87 -13.07 14.48 -12.19
CA ARG A 87 -13.78 13.48 -13.02
C ARG A 87 -14.91 12.76 -12.29
N GLY A 88 -15.19 13.10 -11.04
CA GLY A 88 -16.19 12.40 -10.21
C GLY A 88 -15.85 10.91 -10.03
N GLY A 89 -14.56 10.58 -9.90
CA GLY A 89 -14.07 9.19 -9.91
C GLY A 89 -14.30 8.39 -8.62
N TRP A 90 -14.75 9.05 -7.55
CA TRP A 90 -14.98 8.41 -6.26
C TRP A 90 -16.27 7.59 -6.25
N ALA A 91 -16.14 6.33 -5.86
CA ALA A 91 -17.26 5.45 -5.60
C ALA A 91 -17.22 4.94 -4.15
N SER A 92 -18.39 4.83 -3.52
CA SER A 92 -18.51 4.14 -2.24
C SER A 92 -18.05 2.70 -2.42
N SER A 93 -17.16 2.25 -1.54
CA SER A 93 -16.65 0.89 -1.63
C SER A 93 -17.75 -0.08 -1.21
N PRO A 94 -18.05 -1.13 -2.00
CA PRO A 94 -19.11 -2.08 -1.67
C PRO A 94 -18.79 -2.80 -0.36
N LEU A 95 -19.82 -3.07 0.44
CA LEU A 95 -19.75 -3.92 1.62
C LEU A 95 -19.38 -5.34 1.18
N LYS A 96 -18.10 -5.72 1.29
CA LYS A 96 -17.69 -7.12 1.15
C LYS A 96 -17.69 -7.75 2.54
N ASP A 97 -18.64 -8.65 2.78
CA ASP A 97 -18.60 -9.58 3.91
C ASP A 97 -17.49 -10.61 3.61
N GLN A 98 -16.35 -10.53 4.29
CA GLN A 98 -15.19 -11.40 4.05
C GLN A 98 -15.24 -12.71 4.85
N ARG A 99 -16.43 -13.21 5.22
CA ARG A 99 -16.58 -14.53 5.84
C ARG A 99 -16.52 -15.66 4.81
N GLU A 100 -15.33 -16.04 4.38
CA GLU A 100 -15.09 -17.37 3.82
C GLU A 100 -14.00 -18.08 4.64
N GLY A 101 -14.41 -19.00 5.53
CA GLY A 101 -13.54 -19.96 6.22
C GLY A 101 -13.43 -19.80 7.75
N GLU A 102 -14.18 -20.62 8.49
CA GLU A 102 -13.91 -21.03 9.90
C GLU A 102 -13.75 -19.96 11.00
N ALA A 103 -14.84 -19.27 11.36
CA ALA A 103 -15.00 -18.73 12.72
C ALA A 103 -16.47 -18.51 13.10
N ARG A 104 -17.32 -19.55 13.02
CA ARG A 104 -18.75 -19.43 13.40
C ARG A 104 -19.04 -19.47 14.91
N ASN A 105 -18.04 -19.50 15.79
CA ASN A 105 -18.28 -19.69 17.24
C ASN A 105 -17.48 -18.75 18.15
N VAL A 106 -17.46 -17.45 17.87
CA VAL A 106 -17.16 -16.45 18.90
C VAL A 106 -18.47 -15.72 19.24
N ARG A 107 -19.11 -16.12 20.35
CA ARG A 107 -20.24 -15.35 20.90
C ARG A 107 -19.69 -14.01 21.36
N GLY A 108 -19.99 -12.94 20.62
CA GLY A 108 -19.61 -11.56 20.94
C GLY A 108 -18.98 -10.73 19.82
N ALA A 109 -18.78 -11.27 18.61
CA ALA A 109 -18.22 -10.50 17.50
C ALA A 109 -19.24 -9.47 16.96
N ALA A 110 -18.94 -8.19 17.19
CA ALA A 110 -19.73 -7.03 16.79
C ALA A 110 -19.84 -6.86 15.27
N GLU A 111 -20.81 -6.06 14.84
CA GLU A 111 -21.24 -5.73 13.47
C GLU A 111 -20.18 -4.98 12.60
N ASP A 112 -18.89 -5.28 12.75
CA ASP A 112 -17.78 -4.35 12.47
C ASP A 112 -16.88 -4.70 11.27
N GLU A 113 -17.29 -5.62 10.41
CA GLU A 113 -16.53 -6.07 9.22
C GLU A 113 -16.79 -5.21 7.96
N ARG A 114 -17.37 -4.03 8.12
CA ARG A 114 -17.88 -3.19 7.02
C ARG A 114 -16.81 -2.24 6.49
N ARG A 115 -16.62 -2.22 5.16
CA ARG A 115 -15.97 -1.10 4.46
C ARG A 115 -17.02 -0.07 4.10
N ASN A 116 -16.87 1.16 4.58
CA ASN A 116 -17.73 2.29 4.25
C ASN A 116 -16.95 3.51 3.74
N SER A 117 -15.69 3.32 3.37
CA SER A 117 -14.85 4.34 2.74
C SER A 117 -15.20 4.54 1.26
N SER A 118 -14.66 5.59 0.65
CA SER A 118 -14.68 5.80 -0.80
C SER A 118 -13.36 5.38 -1.45
N SER A 119 -13.41 4.97 -2.72
CA SER A 119 -12.22 4.69 -3.52
C SER A 119 -12.35 5.18 -4.94
N CYS A 120 -11.22 5.49 -5.57
CA CYS A 120 -11.13 5.86 -6.97
C CYS A 120 -10.00 5.06 -7.63
N PRO A 121 -10.29 4.09 -8.51
CA PRO A 121 -9.27 3.46 -9.33
C PRO A 121 -8.70 4.50 -10.31
N MET A 122 -7.37 4.53 -10.43
CA MET A 122 -6.66 5.44 -11.32
C MET A 122 -6.40 4.78 -12.67
N LEU A 123 -6.13 5.58 -13.71
CA LEU A 123 -5.76 5.06 -15.02
C LEU A 123 -4.57 4.11 -14.92
N TRP A 124 -4.73 2.93 -15.51
CA TRP A 124 -3.73 1.88 -15.47
C TRP A 124 -2.68 2.11 -16.58
N PRO A 125 -1.40 2.41 -16.24
CA PRO A 125 -0.40 2.70 -17.26
C PRO A 125 -0.25 1.57 -18.29
N VAL A 126 -0.31 0.34 -17.81
CA VAL A 126 -0.18 -0.88 -18.59
C VAL A 126 -1.27 -0.97 -19.67
N ALA A 127 -2.48 -0.55 -19.36
CA ALA A 127 -3.63 -0.62 -20.26
C ALA A 127 -3.74 0.60 -21.21
N TYR A 128 -3.32 1.78 -20.74
CA TYR A 128 -3.60 3.05 -21.42
C TYR A 128 -2.38 3.71 -22.08
N ALA A 129 -1.15 3.25 -21.82
CA ALA A 129 0.06 3.84 -22.44
C ALA A 129 0.03 3.77 -23.97
N ALA A 130 -0.36 2.63 -24.54
CA ALA A 130 -0.50 2.47 -26.00
C ALA A 130 -1.66 3.31 -26.59
N ARG A 131 -2.64 3.69 -25.75
CA ARG A 131 -3.84 4.44 -26.11
C ARG A 131 -3.70 5.93 -25.81
N ARG A 132 -2.49 6.42 -25.52
CA ARG A 132 -2.22 7.82 -25.19
C ARG A 132 -2.77 8.80 -26.23
N ALA A 133 -2.67 8.46 -27.52
CA ALA A 133 -3.19 9.28 -28.60
C ALA A 133 -4.72 9.44 -28.53
N GLU A 134 -5.46 8.43 -28.06
CA GLU A 134 -6.90 8.48 -27.86
C GLU A 134 -7.27 9.47 -26.73
N LEU A 135 -6.38 9.67 -25.77
CA LEU A 135 -6.55 10.59 -24.64
C LEU A 135 -6.12 12.04 -24.94
N ALA A 136 -5.63 12.34 -26.15
CA ALA A 136 -5.08 13.65 -26.52
C ALA A 136 -6.01 14.85 -26.21
N HIS A 137 -7.33 14.63 -26.33
CA HIS A 137 -8.36 15.64 -26.10
C HIS A 137 -8.83 15.72 -24.63
N LYS A 138 -8.25 14.91 -23.73
CA LYS A 138 -8.61 14.80 -22.31
C LYS A 138 -7.38 15.10 -21.43
N PRO A 139 -7.00 16.38 -21.28
CA PRO A 139 -5.74 16.76 -20.62
C PRO A 139 -5.63 16.29 -19.16
N GLY A 140 -6.76 16.20 -18.43
CA GLY A 140 -6.78 15.63 -17.08
C GLY A 140 -6.38 14.15 -17.06
N LEU A 141 -6.91 13.35 -17.98
CA LEU A 141 -6.59 11.92 -18.08
C LEU A 141 -5.14 11.69 -18.53
N LEU A 142 -4.59 12.55 -19.40
CA LEU A 142 -3.17 12.48 -19.74
C LEU A 142 -2.27 12.75 -18.54
N ARG A 143 -2.59 13.77 -17.73
CA ARG A 143 -1.85 14.05 -16.49
C ARG A 143 -1.96 12.91 -15.48
N GLU A 144 -3.16 12.34 -15.33
CA GLU A 144 -3.38 11.15 -14.49
C GLU A 144 -2.54 9.96 -14.96
N LEU A 145 -2.50 9.70 -16.27
CA LEU A 145 -1.67 8.64 -16.86
C LEU A 145 -0.17 8.90 -16.63
N ASP A 146 0.28 10.15 -16.75
CA ASP A 146 1.69 10.51 -16.53
C ASP A 146 2.10 10.31 -15.06
N LEU A 147 1.26 10.72 -14.12
CA LEU A 147 1.50 10.54 -12.68
C LEU A 147 1.49 9.06 -12.29
N THR A 148 0.47 8.32 -12.69
CA THR A 148 0.36 6.87 -12.39
C THR A 148 1.50 6.08 -13.00
N THR A 149 1.96 6.45 -14.21
CA THR A 149 3.15 5.86 -14.85
C THR A 149 4.41 6.13 -14.02
N ARG A 150 4.62 7.37 -13.58
CA ARG A 150 5.78 7.74 -12.76
C ARG A 150 5.80 6.98 -11.43
N LEU A 151 4.66 6.93 -10.73
CA LEU A 151 4.54 6.20 -9.47
C LEU A 151 4.75 4.69 -9.66
N SER A 152 4.18 4.11 -10.71
CA SER A 152 4.39 2.68 -11.03
C SER A 152 5.87 2.38 -11.30
N ASN A 153 6.56 3.23 -12.06
CA ASN A 153 8.00 3.07 -12.32
C ASN A 153 8.85 3.23 -11.05
N ARG A 154 8.44 4.11 -10.14
CA ARG A 154 9.08 4.27 -8.83
C ARG A 154 8.90 3.04 -7.96
N VAL A 155 7.71 2.42 -7.96
CA VAL A 155 7.45 1.15 -7.27
C VAL A 155 8.31 0.04 -7.88
N VAL A 156 8.37 -0.06 -9.20
CA VAL A 156 9.29 -1.01 -9.88
C VAL A 156 10.72 -0.78 -9.44
N SER A 157 11.20 0.47 -9.41
CA SER A 157 12.57 0.81 -8.99
C SER A 157 12.85 0.38 -7.56
N LEU A 158 11.90 0.61 -6.64
CA LEU A 158 12.01 0.17 -5.26
C LEU A 158 12.14 -1.35 -5.16
N PHE A 159 11.21 -2.12 -5.76
CA PHE A 159 11.21 -3.58 -5.68
C PHE A 159 12.41 -4.23 -6.39
N THR A 160 12.79 -3.72 -7.56
CA THR A 160 13.96 -4.21 -8.30
C THR A 160 15.26 -3.93 -7.55
N SER A 161 15.36 -2.78 -6.87
CA SER A 161 16.50 -2.48 -6.02
C SER A 161 16.61 -3.39 -4.80
N THR A 162 15.53 -4.05 -4.37
CA THR A 162 15.55 -5.07 -3.30
C THR A 162 15.75 -6.50 -3.82
N GLY A 163 15.97 -6.66 -5.13
CA GLY A 163 16.22 -7.95 -5.76
C GLY A 163 14.97 -8.67 -6.26
N LEU A 164 13.78 -8.05 -6.22
CA LEU A 164 12.59 -8.59 -6.87
C LEU A 164 12.43 -8.08 -8.30
N PRO A 165 12.56 -8.93 -9.32
CA PRO A 165 12.51 -8.52 -10.72
C PRO A 165 11.07 -8.33 -11.19
N ILE A 166 10.41 -7.25 -10.75
CA ILE A 166 9.07 -6.88 -11.22
C ILE A 166 9.15 -5.84 -12.35
N THR A 167 8.03 -5.66 -13.04
CA THR A 167 7.81 -4.61 -14.05
C THR A 167 6.49 -3.91 -13.75
N SER A 168 6.18 -2.82 -14.48
CA SER A 168 4.88 -2.14 -14.34
C SER A 168 3.69 -3.06 -14.64
N ALA A 169 3.90 -4.10 -15.45
CA ALA A 169 2.91 -5.14 -15.72
C ALA A 169 2.65 -6.06 -14.51
N HIS A 170 3.33 -5.91 -13.38
CA HIS A 170 2.96 -6.60 -12.13
C HIS A 170 2.10 -5.72 -11.21
N ILE A 171 1.80 -4.49 -11.61
CA ILE A 171 1.13 -3.52 -10.74
C ILE A 171 -0.30 -3.38 -11.22
N GLU A 172 -1.27 -3.68 -10.35
CA GLU A 172 -2.68 -3.37 -10.57
C GLU A 172 -2.91 -1.85 -10.69
N PRO A 173 -4.05 -1.39 -11.24
CA PRO A 173 -4.38 0.04 -11.22
C PRO A 173 -4.27 0.60 -9.80
N LEU A 174 -3.56 1.72 -9.63
CA LEU A 174 -3.45 2.38 -8.32
C LEU A 174 -4.86 2.74 -7.84
N GLN A 175 -5.15 2.52 -6.56
CA GLN A 175 -6.47 2.84 -6.00
C GLN A 175 -6.34 3.90 -4.92
N LEU A 176 -6.84 5.11 -5.19
CA LEU A 176 -7.01 6.12 -4.16
C LEU A 176 -8.10 5.69 -3.18
N LEU A 177 -7.87 6.00 -1.91
CA LEU A 177 -8.77 5.73 -0.79
C LEU A 177 -9.02 7.04 -0.04
N ARG A 178 -10.27 7.26 0.34
CA ARG A 178 -10.70 8.41 1.14
C ARG A 178 -11.59 7.91 2.28
N TYR A 179 -11.23 8.28 3.51
CA TYR A 179 -11.99 8.01 4.72
C TYR A 179 -12.32 9.34 5.41
N GLN A 180 -13.62 9.62 5.50
CA GLN A 180 -14.17 10.64 6.38
C GLN A 180 -14.19 10.13 7.85
N PRO A 181 -14.42 11.02 8.83
CA PRO A 181 -14.61 10.60 10.21
C PRO A 181 -15.62 9.46 10.31
N THR A 182 -15.33 8.44 11.12
CA THR A 182 -16.10 7.18 11.30
C THR A 182 -16.05 6.17 10.13
N GLU A 183 -15.53 6.54 8.96
CA GLU A 183 -15.35 5.60 7.86
C GLU A 183 -14.13 4.71 8.10
N ARG A 184 -14.24 3.43 7.78
CA ARG A 184 -13.23 2.39 8.04
C ARG A 184 -13.20 1.36 6.93
N PHE A 185 -12.19 0.52 7.01
CA PHE A 185 -12.14 -0.77 6.34
C PHE A 185 -11.77 -1.81 7.39
N GLY A 186 -12.74 -2.61 7.83
CA GLY A 186 -12.53 -3.64 8.84
C GLY A 186 -11.46 -4.68 8.44
N PRO A 187 -11.13 -5.61 9.35
CA PRO A 187 -10.08 -6.60 9.13
C PRO A 187 -10.29 -7.40 7.85
N HIS A 188 -9.27 -7.43 6.99
CA HIS A 188 -9.30 -8.13 5.71
C HIS A 188 -7.91 -8.55 5.26
N HIS A 189 -7.90 -9.39 4.22
CA HIS A 189 -6.71 -9.74 3.47
C HIS A 189 -6.77 -9.14 2.07
N ASP A 190 -5.59 -8.84 1.54
CA ASP A 190 -5.45 -8.34 0.18
C ASP A 190 -5.18 -9.44 -0.85
N TYR A 191 -4.72 -10.63 -0.42
CA TYR A 191 -4.63 -11.78 -1.31
C TYR A 191 -6.02 -12.22 -1.78
N HIS A 192 -6.07 -12.83 -2.96
CA HIS A 192 -7.26 -13.48 -3.47
C HIS A 192 -7.50 -14.82 -2.76
N ALA A 193 -8.77 -15.10 -2.45
CA ALA A 193 -9.17 -16.43 -2.00
C ALA A 193 -8.88 -17.49 -3.08
N THR A 194 -8.76 -18.74 -2.66
CA THR A 194 -8.44 -19.86 -3.54
C THR A 194 -9.33 -19.90 -4.79
N GLY A 195 -8.71 -19.96 -5.97
CA GLY A 195 -9.40 -19.98 -7.26
C GLY A 195 -9.96 -18.63 -7.74
N LYS A 196 -9.70 -17.52 -7.03
CA LYS A 196 -10.05 -16.15 -7.44
C LYS A 196 -8.79 -15.39 -7.86
N SER A 197 -8.97 -14.34 -8.67
CA SER A 197 -7.93 -13.40 -9.11
C SER A 197 -8.55 -12.07 -9.54
N SER A 198 -7.76 -11.02 -9.73
CA SER A 198 -8.25 -9.75 -10.28
C SER A 198 -8.58 -9.88 -11.77
N VAL A 199 -7.69 -10.46 -12.59
CA VAL A 199 -7.84 -10.50 -14.05
C VAL A 199 -7.50 -11.87 -14.68
N GLN A 200 -6.32 -12.44 -14.38
CA GLN A 200 -5.67 -13.52 -15.14
C GLN A 200 -5.12 -14.64 -14.24
N GLY A 201 -5.80 -14.91 -13.13
CA GLY A 201 -5.43 -15.95 -12.17
C GLY A 201 -4.32 -15.54 -11.19
N GLU A 202 -3.73 -14.35 -11.35
CA GLU A 202 -2.64 -13.84 -10.50
C GLU A 202 -3.04 -13.73 -9.04
N GLN A 203 -2.02 -13.76 -8.19
CA GLN A 203 -2.13 -13.51 -6.76
C GLN A 203 -1.49 -12.16 -6.45
N ARG A 204 -2.10 -11.37 -5.56
CA ARG A 204 -1.46 -10.16 -5.00
C ARG A 204 -0.40 -10.60 -4.03
N ALA A 205 0.86 -10.56 -4.45
CA ALA A 205 2.00 -10.99 -3.63
C ALA A 205 2.39 -9.96 -2.57
N PHE A 206 2.26 -8.67 -2.89
CA PHE A 206 2.55 -7.57 -1.97
C PHE A 206 1.47 -6.49 -2.02
N THR A 207 1.27 -5.83 -0.89
CA THR A 207 0.57 -4.54 -0.84
C THR A 207 1.58 -3.47 -0.45
N PHE A 208 1.55 -2.35 -1.17
CA PHE A 208 2.18 -1.10 -0.78
C PHE A 208 1.09 -0.04 -0.57
N LEU A 209 0.82 0.28 0.70
CA LEU A 209 -0.11 1.32 1.11
C LEU A 209 0.64 2.63 1.29
N LEU A 210 0.42 3.60 0.40
CA LEU A 210 0.97 4.96 0.52
C LEU A 210 0.02 5.84 1.32
N PHE A 211 0.56 6.60 2.26
CA PHE A 211 -0.19 7.55 3.08
C PHE A 211 -0.27 8.91 2.39
N GLY A 212 -1.50 9.35 2.15
CA GLY A 212 -1.83 10.64 1.58
C GLY A 212 -2.24 11.70 2.62
N SER A 213 -2.11 11.40 3.90
CA SER A 213 -2.51 12.30 4.99
C SER A 213 -1.60 12.06 6.18
N THR A 214 -1.35 13.10 6.97
CA THR A 214 -0.74 12.97 8.29
C THR A 214 -1.85 13.04 9.34
N LEU A 215 -2.03 11.97 10.12
CA LEU A 215 -2.95 11.94 11.26
C LEU A 215 -2.19 11.50 12.51
N PRO A 216 -2.24 12.27 13.60
CA PRO A 216 -1.61 11.85 14.85
C PRO A 216 -2.41 10.69 15.50
N PRO A 217 -1.82 9.91 16.41
CA PRO A 217 -2.48 8.72 17.00
C PRO A 217 -3.86 8.99 17.60
N GLU A 218 -4.04 10.13 18.27
CA GLU A 218 -5.32 10.53 18.86
C GLU A 218 -6.43 10.81 17.85
N ALA A 219 -6.06 11.03 16.58
CA ALA A 219 -7.01 11.19 15.48
C ALA A 219 -7.50 9.84 14.92
N GLY A 220 -6.95 8.71 15.36
CA GLY A 220 -7.23 7.40 14.78
C GLY A 220 -6.68 7.30 13.35
N GLY A 221 -7.39 6.59 12.47
CA GLY A 221 -6.96 6.49 11.06
C GLY A 221 -5.78 5.55 10.84
N GLU A 222 -5.34 4.78 11.83
CA GLU A 222 -4.18 3.90 11.71
C GLU A 222 -4.42 2.77 10.71
N THR A 223 -3.32 2.23 10.18
CA THR A 223 -3.32 0.88 9.63
C THR A 223 -2.95 -0.06 10.77
N HIS A 224 -3.86 -0.98 11.12
CA HIS A 224 -3.70 -1.89 12.24
C HIS A 224 -3.62 -3.33 11.74
N PHE A 225 -2.65 -4.10 12.24
CA PHE A 225 -2.44 -5.52 11.96
C PHE A 225 -2.77 -6.32 13.22
N PRO A 226 -4.00 -6.88 13.35
CA PRO A 226 -4.47 -7.44 14.62
C PRO A 226 -3.62 -8.60 15.15
N TRP A 227 -3.13 -9.49 14.27
CA TRP A 227 -2.28 -10.63 14.67
C TRP A 227 -0.93 -10.21 15.24
N LEU A 228 -0.46 -9.02 14.88
CA LEU A 228 0.83 -8.49 15.31
C LEU A 228 0.69 -7.44 16.42
N ASN A 229 -0.55 -7.12 16.83
CA ASN A 229 -0.86 -6.02 17.74
C ASN A 229 -0.11 -4.73 17.36
N LEU A 230 -0.07 -4.46 16.06
CA LEU A 230 0.78 -3.44 15.44
C LEU A 230 -0.09 -2.36 14.80
N SER A 231 0.14 -1.11 15.17
CA SER A 231 -0.56 0.05 14.61
C SER A 231 0.42 1.06 14.03
N VAL A 232 0.09 1.61 12.86
CA VAL A 232 0.88 2.64 12.18
C VAL A 232 -0.01 3.82 11.86
N SER A 233 0.26 4.97 12.46
CA SER A 233 -0.40 6.24 12.11
C SER A 233 0.09 6.73 10.74
N PRO A 234 -0.81 7.24 9.88
CA PRO A 234 -0.43 7.68 8.55
C PRO A 234 0.38 8.98 8.61
N GLN A 235 1.44 9.05 7.80
CA GLN A 235 2.28 10.22 7.60
C GLN A 235 2.34 10.52 6.10
N LEU A 236 1.92 11.72 5.69
CA LEU A 236 1.86 12.12 4.29
C LEU A 236 3.21 11.87 3.58
N GLY A 237 3.15 11.15 2.46
CA GLY A 237 4.29 10.88 1.60
C GLY A 237 5.00 9.56 1.91
N ASP A 238 4.73 8.95 3.05
CA ASP A 238 5.29 7.66 3.45
C ASP A 238 4.40 6.49 3.03
N GLY A 239 4.78 5.27 3.40
CA GLY A 239 3.91 4.11 3.25
C GLY A 239 4.41 2.83 3.90
N LEU A 240 3.60 1.78 3.76
CA LEU A 240 3.86 0.44 4.28
C LEU A 240 3.89 -0.56 3.14
N VAL A 241 4.92 -1.41 3.07
CA VAL A 241 4.96 -2.56 2.19
C VAL A 241 4.96 -3.83 3.01
N TRP A 242 4.11 -4.80 2.66
CA TRP A 242 4.11 -6.13 3.28
C TRP A 242 3.81 -7.22 2.26
N ALA A 243 4.20 -8.45 2.60
CA ALA A 243 3.91 -9.63 1.81
C ALA A 243 2.52 -10.21 2.18
N ASN A 244 1.68 -10.41 1.17
CA ASN A 244 0.37 -11.05 1.29
C ASN A 244 0.46 -12.58 1.12
N VAL A 245 1.57 -13.06 0.58
CA VAL A 245 1.88 -14.49 0.45
C VAL A 245 3.20 -14.82 1.14
N ASP A 246 3.40 -16.08 1.51
CA ASP A 246 4.65 -16.56 2.08
C ASP A 246 5.70 -16.91 1.00
N SER A 247 6.82 -17.51 1.40
CA SER A 247 7.90 -17.90 0.49
C SER A 247 7.50 -18.98 -0.52
N GLU A 248 6.46 -19.77 -0.20
CA GLU A 248 5.89 -20.83 -1.04
C GLU A 248 4.81 -20.27 -2.00
N GLY A 249 4.38 -19.02 -1.78
CA GLY A 249 3.33 -18.36 -2.57
C GLY A 249 1.93 -18.56 -2.01
N GLU A 250 1.82 -19.16 -0.83
CA GLU A 250 0.54 -19.40 -0.16
C GLU A 250 0.07 -18.16 0.60
N PRO A 251 -1.25 -17.93 0.72
CA PRO A 251 -1.80 -16.80 1.48
C PRO A 251 -1.21 -16.69 2.89
N ASN A 252 -0.70 -15.52 3.25
CA ASN A 252 -0.08 -15.28 4.55
C ASN A 252 -1.12 -14.70 5.54
N PRO A 253 -1.59 -15.44 6.56
CA PRO A 253 -2.62 -14.96 7.49
C PRO A 253 -2.15 -13.80 8.38
N ARG A 254 -0.83 -13.58 8.53
CA ARG A 254 -0.29 -12.43 9.27
C ARG A 254 -0.56 -11.10 8.57
N SER A 255 -0.92 -11.14 7.29
CA SER A 255 -1.28 -9.96 6.48
C SER A 255 -2.66 -9.39 6.80
N LEU A 256 -3.42 -9.99 7.73
CA LEU A 256 -4.72 -9.42 8.16
C LEU A 256 -4.48 -8.00 8.66
N HIS A 257 -5.18 -7.05 8.08
CA HIS A 257 -5.05 -5.65 8.43
C HIS A 257 -6.39 -4.92 8.29
N GLU A 258 -6.48 -3.76 8.92
CA GLU A 258 -7.65 -2.88 8.88
C GLU A 258 -7.21 -1.43 8.75
N GLY A 259 -8.05 -0.62 8.10
CA GLY A 259 -7.99 0.82 8.16
C GLY A 259 -8.93 1.31 9.25
N ARG A 260 -8.36 1.69 10.41
CA ARG A 260 -9.16 2.21 11.52
C ARG A 260 -9.81 3.54 11.16
N PRO A 261 -10.99 3.85 11.74
CA PRO A 261 -11.67 5.08 11.44
C PRO A 261 -10.91 6.28 12.01
N PRO A 262 -10.74 7.37 11.23
CA PRO A 262 -10.36 8.64 11.82
C PRO A 262 -11.51 9.16 12.69
N THR A 263 -11.18 9.79 13.80
CA THR A 263 -12.14 10.48 14.68
C THR A 263 -12.39 11.91 14.22
N HIS A 264 -11.39 12.51 13.57
CA HIS A 264 -11.43 13.82 12.95
C HIS A 264 -10.41 13.91 11.80
N GLY A 265 -10.54 14.92 10.95
CA GLY A 265 -9.74 15.03 9.73
C GLY A 265 -10.15 14.02 8.66
N GLU A 266 -9.40 14.00 7.57
CA GLU A 266 -9.60 13.09 6.44
C GLU A 266 -8.36 12.20 6.30
N LYS A 267 -8.55 10.89 6.15
CA LYS A 267 -7.48 9.96 5.77
C LYS A 267 -7.53 9.75 4.27
N ILE A 268 -6.43 10.07 3.60
CA ILE A 268 -6.20 9.72 2.19
C ILE A 268 -5.10 8.66 2.14
N ALA A 269 -5.25 7.67 1.27
CA ALA A 269 -4.21 6.68 1.00
C ALA A 269 -4.26 6.19 -0.45
N ILE A 270 -3.21 5.49 -0.89
CA ILE A 270 -3.15 4.83 -2.19
C ILE A 270 -2.78 3.37 -1.98
N ASN A 271 -3.65 2.46 -2.42
CA ASN A 271 -3.30 1.06 -2.53
C ASN A 271 -2.54 0.83 -3.83
N VAL A 272 -1.38 0.18 -3.71
CA VAL A 272 -0.61 -0.37 -4.81
C VAL A 272 -0.49 -1.87 -4.58
N TRP A 273 -1.18 -2.65 -5.39
CA TRP A 273 -1.08 -4.11 -5.34
C TRP A 273 -0.09 -4.60 -6.38
N VAL A 274 0.89 -5.37 -5.92
CA VAL A 274 1.92 -6.00 -6.76
C VAL A 274 1.64 -7.49 -6.82
N THR A 275 1.52 -8.02 -8.03
CA THR A 275 1.12 -9.40 -8.29
C THR A 275 2.34 -10.32 -8.43
N ASP A 276 2.12 -11.61 -8.21
CA ASP A 276 3.13 -12.68 -8.35
C ASP A 276 3.58 -12.90 -9.79
N ARG A 277 2.75 -12.50 -10.76
CA ARG A 277 3.03 -12.56 -12.19
C ARG A 277 2.61 -11.30 -12.93
N ALA A 278 3.29 -11.02 -14.03
CA ALA A 278 2.92 -9.95 -14.93
C ALA A 278 1.58 -10.25 -15.63
N PHE A 279 0.76 -9.21 -15.79
CA PHE A 279 -0.40 -9.23 -16.66
C PHE A 279 0.03 -9.35 -18.13
N ASP A 280 -0.58 -10.30 -18.84
CA ASP A 280 -0.47 -10.45 -20.29
C ASP A 280 -1.47 -9.51 -20.98
N LEU A 281 -0.96 -8.58 -21.79
CA LEU A 281 -1.73 -7.52 -22.42
C LEU A 281 -2.36 -7.94 -23.75
N GLY A 282 -2.42 -9.24 -24.03
CA GLY A 282 -3.20 -9.78 -25.14
C GLY A 282 -4.71 -9.54 -25.02
N ASN A 283 -5.49 -10.17 -25.91
CA ASN A 283 -6.94 -9.96 -26.09
C ASN A 283 -7.82 -10.09 -24.83
N GLY A 284 -7.31 -10.64 -23.72
CA GLY A 284 -8.04 -10.73 -22.45
C GLY A 284 -8.30 -9.39 -21.76
N MET A 285 -7.46 -8.38 -22.01
CA MET A 285 -7.51 -7.10 -21.28
C MET A 285 -8.59 -6.14 -21.79
N ASP A 286 -8.92 -6.17 -23.09
CA ASP A 286 -10.00 -5.36 -23.68
C ASP A 286 -11.36 -5.61 -23.01
N ASN A 287 -11.58 -6.84 -22.51
CA ASN A 287 -12.79 -7.18 -21.77
C ASN A 287 -12.75 -6.60 -20.34
N ALA A 288 -11.60 -6.63 -19.65
CA ALA A 288 -11.44 -6.10 -18.30
C ALA A 288 -11.54 -4.57 -18.23
N ILE A 289 -11.01 -3.86 -19.24
CA ILE A 289 -11.09 -2.40 -19.36
C ILE A 289 -12.52 -1.92 -19.64
N ARG A 290 -13.33 -2.72 -20.35
CA ARG A 290 -14.73 -2.37 -20.68
C ARG A 290 -15.72 -2.59 -19.52
N SER A 291 -15.34 -3.39 -18.52
CA SER A 291 -16.20 -3.78 -17.40
C SER A 291 -16.01 -2.94 -16.12
N GLY A 292 -15.00 -2.07 -16.06
CA GLY A 292 -14.73 -1.16 -14.94
C GLY A 292 -14.96 0.30 -15.31
#